data_AF-A0A5D2IQU5-F1
#
_entry.id   AF-A0A5D2IQU5-F1
#
_cell.length_a   1.000
_cell.length_b   1.000
_cell.length_c   1.000
_cell.angle_alpha   90.00
_cell.angle_beta   90.00
_cell.angle_gamma   90.00
#
_symmetry.space_group_name_H-M   'P 1'
#
loop_
_entity.id
_entity.type
_entity.pdbx_description
1 polymer ?
#
loop_
_entity_poly.entity_id
_entity_poly.type
_entity_poly.pdbx_seq_one_letter_code
_entity_poly.pdbx_strand_id
1 'polypeptide(L)'
;MKCCDKVKKYDKVNNSWSVVKRLPVRADSSYGWGLAFKACGNNLLVIGAGDHGGHDDGVIVLHSWNPDEENRDGQEWNVLAVKARAGTFVYNCAVMGC
;
A
#
# COMPACT_ATOMS: atom_id res chain seq x y z
N MET A 1 6.19 1.63 19.72
CA MET A 1 5.57 0.41 19.16
C MET A 1 4.99 0.80 17.80
N LYS A 2 5.70 0.53 16.69
CA LYS A 2 5.23 0.90 15.34
C LYS A 2 4.09 -0.03 14.97
N CYS A 3 2.88 0.50 14.78
CA CYS A 3 1.69 -0.31 14.56
C CYS A 3 1.40 -0.43 13.05
N CYS A 4 1.10 -1.65 12.59
CA CYS A 4 0.49 -1.98 11.29
C CYS A 4 1.33 -1.76 10.00
N ASP A 5 2.63 -2.10 9.98
CA ASP A 5 3.44 -2.09 8.75
C ASP A 5 3.44 -3.42 7.97
N LYS A 6 2.66 -4.44 8.38
CA LYS A 6 2.67 -5.78 7.78
C LYS A 6 1.37 -6.08 7.04
N VAL A 7 1.50 -6.51 5.79
CA VAL A 7 0.44 -7.15 5.01
C VAL A 7 0.37 -8.61 5.39
N LYS A 8 -0.82 -9.08 5.78
CA LYS A 8 -1.08 -10.48 6.09
C LYS A 8 -2.08 -11.06 5.09
N LYS A 9 -1.83 -12.30 4.64
CA LYS A 9 -2.75 -13.09 3.82
C LYS A 9 -3.46 -14.09 4.74
N TYR A 10 -4.77 -14.22 4.55
CA TYR A 10 -5.56 -15.26 5.19
C TYR A 10 -5.67 -16.47 4.27
N ASP A 11 -5.26 -17.62 4.77
CA ASP A 11 -5.45 -18.92 4.11
C ASP A 11 -6.74 -19.55 4.63
N LYS A 12 -7.74 -19.67 3.75
CA LYS A 12 -9.06 -20.24 4.08
C LYS A 12 -9.01 -21.75 4.32
N VAL A 13 -8.09 -22.46 3.67
CA VAL A 13 -7.98 -23.93 3.78
C VAL A 13 -7.41 -24.29 5.14
N ASN A 14 -6.34 -23.58 5.52
CA ASN A 14 -5.63 -23.82 6.77
C ASN A 14 -6.15 -22.95 7.95
N ASN A 15 -7.13 -22.08 7.71
CA ASN A 15 -7.68 -21.12 8.67
C ASN A 15 -6.59 -20.34 9.42
N SER A 16 -5.60 -19.81 8.68
CA SER A 16 -4.41 -19.21 9.27
C SER A 16 -4.04 -17.88 8.63
N TRP A 17 -3.28 -17.07 9.36
CA TRP A 17 -2.75 -15.79 8.88
C TRP A 17 -1.24 -15.87 8.76
N SER A 18 -0.70 -15.47 7.61
CA SER A 18 0.74 -15.36 7.39
C SER A 18 1.11 -13.95 6.94
N VAL A 19 2.26 -13.46 7.39
CA VAL A 19 2.82 -12.20 6.89
C VAL A 19 3.37 -12.47 5.50
N VAL A 20 2.97 -11.65 4.54
CA VAL A 20 3.40 -11.82 3.14
C VAL A 20 4.30 -10.69 2.64
N LYS A 21 4.18 -9.49 3.22
CA LYS A 21 5.04 -8.35 2.90
C LYS A 21 4.92 -7.27 3.97
N ARG A 22 5.85 -6.31 3.99
CA ARG A 22 5.64 -5.03 4.68
C ARG A 22 4.96 -4.03 3.75
N LEU A 23 4.16 -3.10 4.28
CA LEU A 23 3.56 -2.03 3.49
C LEU A 23 4.65 -1.07 2.97
N PRO A 24 4.50 -0.55 1.74
CA PRO A 24 5.44 0.41 1.17
C PRO A 24 5.23 1.84 1.71
N VAL A 25 4.10 2.06 2.38
CA VAL A 25 3.67 3.36 2.89
C VAL A 25 3.53 3.30 4.41
N ARG A 26 3.83 4.43 5.06
CA ARG A 26 3.65 4.60 6.50
C ARG A 26 2.16 4.72 6.83
N ALA A 27 1.50 3.60 7.09
CA ALA A 27 0.10 3.59 7.52
C ALA A 27 -0.10 4.24 8.91
N ASP A 28 0.98 4.40 9.68
CA ASP A 28 0.99 5.02 11.01
C ASP A 28 1.04 6.55 10.99
N SER A 29 1.52 7.17 9.89
CA SER A 29 1.64 8.63 9.79
C SER A 29 0.29 9.35 9.65
N SER A 30 -0.76 8.60 9.26
CA SER A 30 -2.09 9.15 8.95
C SER A 30 -3.19 8.59 9.85
N TYR A 31 -2.87 8.04 11.02
CA TYR A 31 -3.84 7.41 11.94
C TYR A 31 -4.74 6.34 11.27
N GLY A 32 -4.20 5.61 10.28
CA GLY A 32 -4.97 4.62 9.51
C GLY A 32 -5.84 5.17 8.38
N TRP A 33 -5.80 6.48 8.10
CA TRP A 33 -6.45 7.09 6.95
C TRP A 33 -5.52 7.13 5.73
N GLY A 34 -6.09 7.19 4.52
CA GLY A 34 -5.30 7.42 3.30
C GLY A 34 -4.58 6.20 2.73
N LEU A 35 -5.06 4.99 3.03
CA LEU A 35 -4.55 3.75 2.43
C LEU A 35 -5.70 2.96 1.80
N ALA A 36 -5.54 2.53 0.55
CA ALA A 36 -6.49 1.65 -0.10
C ALA A 36 -5.80 0.53 -0.87
N PHE A 37 -6.52 -0.59 -0.99
CA PHE A 37 -6.05 -1.81 -1.66
C PHE A 37 -7.03 -2.18 -2.77
N LYS A 38 -6.51 -2.69 -3.88
CA LYS A 38 -7.31 -3.26 -4.97
C LYS A 38 -6.58 -4.42 -5.63
N ALA A 39 -7.25 -5.55 -5.78
CA ALA A 39 -6.74 -6.63 -6.63
C ALA A 39 -7.01 -6.30 -8.11
N CYS A 40 -5.97 -6.44 -8.94
CA CYS A 40 -6.00 -6.20 -10.38
C CYS A 40 -5.26 -7.35 -11.09
N GLY A 41 -6.00 -8.32 -11.64
CA GLY A 41 -5.40 -9.57 -12.13
C GLY A 41 -4.64 -10.28 -11.02
N ASN A 42 -3.35 -10.57 -11.27
CA ASN A 42 -2.47 -11.21 -10.28
C ASN A 42 -1.79 -10.20 -9.35
N ASN A 43 -2.03 -8.89 -9.52
CA ASN A 43 -1.35 -7.86 -8.75
C ASN A 43 -2.25 -7.28 -7.65
N LEU A 44 -1.66 -7.03 -6.49
CA LEU A 44 -2.23 -6.19 -5.44
C LEU A 44 -1.75 -4.75 -5.64
N LEU A 45 -2.69 -3.84 -5.90
CA LEU A 45 -2.46 -2.41 -5.94
C LEU A 45 -2.62 -1.81 -4.54
N VAL A 46 -1.74 -0.90 -4.19
CA VAL A 46 -1.75 -0.16 -2.91
C VAL A 46 -1.55 1.32 -3.21
N ILE A 47 -2.49 2.16 -2.80
CA ILE A 47 -2.37 3.62 -2.92
C ILE A 47 -2.32 4.24 -1.53
N GLY A 48 -1.40 5.18 -1.31
CA GLY A 48 -1.36 5.95 -0.07
C GLY A 48 -0.30 7.04 -0.05
N ALA A 49 -0.11 7.63 1.13
CA ALA A 49 0.85 8.71 1.34
C ALA A 49 2.31 8.25 1.14
N GLY A 50 3.05 8.99 0.32
CA GLY A 50 4.49 8.85 0.18
C GLY A 50 5.24 9.42 1.38
N ASP A 51 6.43 8.87 1.65
CA ASP A 51 7.32 9.37 2.70
C ASP A 51 8.10 10.58 2.15
N HIS A 52 7.53 11.79 2.22
CA HIS A 52 8.26 13.03 1.93
C HIS A 52 8.12 14.00 3.10
N GLY A 53 9.27 14.34 3.69
CA GLY A 53 9.36 15.25 4.82
C GLY A 53 8.89 16.66 4.48
N GLY A 54 7.86 17.11 5.19
CA GLY A 54 7.72 18.51 5.58
C GLY A 54 7.35 19.54 4.51
N HIS A 55 6.69 19.17 3.40
CA HIS A 55 6.10 20.17 2.52
C HIS A 55 4.59 19.93 2.29
N ASP A 56 3.84 21.02 2.42
CA ASP A 56 2.39 21.14 2.61
C ASP A 56 1.50 20.64 1.45
N ASP A 57 2.05 19.92 0.47
CA ASP A 57 1.34 19.62 -0.78
C ASP A 57 0.93 18.15 -0.98
N GLY A 58 1.40 17.23 -0.13
CA GLY A 58 0.93 15.84 -0.08
C GLY A 58 1.27 15.02 -1.33
N VAL A 59 2.07 13.96 -1.15
CA VAL A 59 2.44 13.03 -2.23
C VAL A 59 1.64 11.74 -2.07
N ILE A 60 0.98 11.32 -3.15
CA ILE A 60 0.30 10.02 -3.22
C ILE A 60 1.08 9.11 -4.14
N VAL A 61 1.34 7.89 -3.69
CA VAL A 61 2.06 6.87 -4.44
C VAL A 61 1.17 5.66 -4.66
N LEU A 62 1.13 5.19 -5.91
CA LEU A 62 0.50 3.94 -6.30
C LEU A 62 1.58 2.88 -6.46
N HIS A 63 1.43 1.80 -5.72
CA HIS A 63 2.31 0.64 -5.73
C HIS A 63 1.59 -0.59 -6.28
N SER A 64 2.37 -1.54 -6.83
CA SER A 64 1.89 -2.88 -7.17
C SER A 64 2.84 -3.97 -6.71
N TRP A 65 2.27 -5.14 -6.44
CA TRP A 65 3.02 -6.34 -6.10
C TRP A 65 2.20 -7.60 -6.41
N ASN A 66 2.84 -8.61 -6.98
CA ASN A 66 2.25 -9.92 -7.23
C ASN A 66 2.54 -10.87 -6.05
N PRO A 67 1.54 -11.35 -5.30
CA PRO A 67 1.74 -12.26 -4.17
C PRO A 67 2.15 -13.69 -4.57
N ASP A 68 1.96 -14.06 -5.84
CA ASP A 68 2.25 -15.40 -6.36
C ASP A 68 3.63 -15.48 -7.05
N GLU A 69 4.33 -14.36 -7.20
CA GLU A 69 5.74 -14.36 -7.61
C GLU A 69 6.64 -14.99 -6.52
N GLU A 70 7.52 -15.89 -6.97
CA GLU A 70 8.29 -16.82 -6.11
C GLU A 70 9.32 -16.08 -5.21
N ASN A 71 9.76 -14.88 -5.60
CA ASN A 71 10.71 -14.05 -4.87
C ASN A 71 10.05 -13.13 -3.83
N ARG A 72 9.37 -13.72 -2.86
CA ARG A 72 8.67 -12.99 -1.77
C ARG A 72 9.61 -12.21 -0.84
N ASP A 73 10.87 -12.63 -0.71
CA ASP A 73 11.79 -12.13 0.31
C ASP A 73 12.75 -11.00 -0.14
N GLY A 74 12.58 -10.46 -1.36
CA GLY A 74 13.47 -9.39 -1.83
C GLY A 74 12.89 -8.40 -2.83
N GLN A 75 11.71 -8.67 -3.39
CA GLN A 75 11.12 -7.75 -4.37
C GLN A 75 10.46 -6.59 -3.64
N GLU A 76 10.97 -5.38 -3.87
CA GLU A 76 10.33 -4.16 -3.38
C GLU A 76 8.93 -3.99 -4.01
N TRP A 77 8.13 -3.06 -3.48
CA TRP A 77 6.89 -2.72 -4.14
C TRP A 77 7.18 -1.93 -5.42
N ASN A 78 6.60 -2.34 -6.53
CA ASN A 78 6.77 -1.60 -7.78
C ASN A 78 6.02 -0.28 -7.68
N VAL A 79 6.70 0.85 -7.88
CA VAL A 79 6.05 2.15 -7.97
C VAL A 79 5.46 2.31 -9.36
N LEU A 80 4.13 2.37 -9.45
CA LEU A 80 3.42 2.57 -10.72
C LEU A 80 3.20 4.04 -11.04
N ALA A 81 2.93 4.86 -10.03
CA ALA A 81 2.68 6.29 -10.22
C ALA A 81 2.95 7.08 -8.94
N VAL A 82 3.35 8.34 -9.11
CA VAL A 82 3.50 9.32 -8.03
C VAL A 82 2.73 10.58 -8.42
N LYS A 83 1.84 11.04 -7.55
CA LYS A 83 1.11 12.30 -7.69
C LYS A 83 1.53 13.26 -6.59
N ALA A 84 2.33 14.27 -6.95
CA ALA A 84 2.62 15.40 -6.08
C ALA A 84 1.44 16.39 -6.04
N ARG A 85 1.41 17.28 -5.04
CA ARG A 85 0.38 18.32 -4.91
C ARG A 85 -1.03 17.75 -4.94
N ALA A 86 -1.21 16.57 -4.31
CA ALA A 86 -2.49 15.88 -4.36
C ALA A 86 -3.54 16.54 -3.47
N GLY A 87 -3.11 17.38 -2.53
CA GLY A 87 -4.00 17.94 -1.51
C GLY A 87 -4.54 16.85 -0.58
N THR A 88 -5.23 17.26 0.47
CA THR A 88 -5.72 16.33 1.50
C THR A 88 -6.92 15.50 1.05
N PHE A 89 -7.70 15.98 0.08
CA PHE A 89 -8.93 15.34 -0.38
C PHE A 89 -8.68 13.99 -1.08
N VAL A 90 -7.60 13.87 -1.85
CA VAL A 90 -7.29 12.63 -2.59
C VAL A 90 -6.87 11.49 -1.65
N TYR A 91 -6.39 11.79 -0.43
CA TYR A 91 -6.21 10.75 0.60
C TYR A 91 -7.53 10.08 1.00
N ASN A 92 -8.63 10.83 1.01
CA ASN A 92 -9.91 10.35 1.52
C ASN A 92 -10.82 9.78 0.42
N CYS A 93 -10.61 10.18 -0.83
CA CYS A 93 -11.53 9.87 -1.93
C CYS A 93 -10.75 9.50 -3.21
N ALA A 94 -10.11 8.33 -3.21
CA ALA A 94 -9.51 7.74 -4.41
C ALA A 94 -10.35 6.56 -4.92
N VAL A 95 -10.53 6.48 -6.24
CA VAL A 95 -11.17 5.34 -6.92
C VAL A 95 -10.10 4.60 -7.72
N MET A 96 -10.02 3.29 -7.54
CA MET A 96 -9.17 2.41 -8.34
C MET A 96 -10.05 1.52 -9.22
N GLY A 97 -9.99 1.75 -10.53
CA GLY A 97 -10.56 0.87 -11.55
C GLY A 97 -9.55 -0.18 -12.00
N CYS A 98 -10.04 -1.34 -12.44
CA CYS A 98 -9.26 -2.36 -13.13
C CYS A 98 -9.82 -2.53 -14.54
#